data_AF-A0A841AUA0-F1
#
_entry.id   AF-A0A841AUA0-F1
#
_cell.length_a   1.000
_cell.length_b   1.000
_cell.length_c   1.000
_cell.angle_alpha   90.00
_cell.angle_beta   90.00
_cell.angle_gamma   90.00
#
_symmetry.space_group_name_H-M   'P 1'
#
loop_
_entity.id
_entity.type
_entity.pdbx_description
1 polymer ?
#
loop_
_entity_poly.entity_id
_entity_poly.type
_entity_poly.pdbx_seq_one_letter_code
_entity_poly.pdbx_strand_id
1 'polypeptide(L)'
;MPSSPIPQFDSWADVMAELEASHLRALDSSTAADAAPHVTWKPPTDLGPMPTELRERAVALLAEQRESLHTLDELHRETGRHLAAVRSIPSTRDDQSVYLDVSG
;
A
#
# COMPACT_ATOMS: atom_id res chain seq x y z
N MET A 1 4.96 -23.71 7.06
CA MET A 1 5.04 -22.49 6.22
C MET A 1 6.52 -22.20 6.03
N PRO A 2 7.03 -21.98 4.81
CA PRO A 2 8.43 -21.61 4.63
C PRO A 2 8.62 -20.20 5.20
N SER A 3 9.42 -20.08 6.26
CA SER A 3 9.88 -18.79 6.77
C SER A 3 10.72 -18.14 5.68
N SER A 4 10.23 -17.06 5.07
CA SER A 4 11.05 -16.26 4.15
C SER A 4 12.32 -15.81 4.87
N PRO A 5 13.50 -15.94 4.24
CA PRO A 5 14.74 -15.45 4.83
C PRO A 5 14.59 -13.94 5.10
N ILE A 6 14.94 -13.51 6.31
CA ILE A 6 15.02 -12.08 6.63
C ILE A 6 16.18 -11.52 5.78
N PRO A 7 15.98 -10.44 5.01
CA PRO A 7 17.06 -9.82 4.28
C PRO A 7 18.17 -9.39 5.25
N GLN A 8 19.39 -9.87 4.99
CA GLN A 8 20.59 -9.38 5.67
C GLN A 8 21.13 -8.21 4.86
N PHE A 9 21.53 -7.14 5.55
CA PHE A 9 22.08 -5.94 4.94
C PHE A 9 23.52 -5.76 5.39
N ASP A 10 24.41 -5.45 4.46
CA ASP A 10 25.83 -5.23 4.75
C ASP A 10 26.16 -3.75 4.98
N SER A 11 25.26 -2.84 4.58
CA SER A 11 25.42 -1.40 4.78
C SER A 11 24.09 -0.64 4.93
N TRP A 12 24.16 0.56 5.53
CA TRP A 12 23.01 1.47 5.59
C TRP A 12 22.52 1.92 4.20
N ALA A 13 23.40 1.92 3.19
CA ALA A 13 23.03 2.25 1.82
C ALA A 13 22.13 1.16 1.21
N ASP A 14 22.41 -0.12 1.48
CA ASP A 14 21.60 -1.25 1.00
C ASP A 14 20.20 -1.23 1.64
N VAL A 15 20.14 -0.88 2.93
CA VAL A 15 18.87 -0.72 3.66
C VAL A 15 18.04 0.38 3.04
N MET A 16 18.65 1.53 2.75
CA MET A 16 17.97 2.65 2.10
C MET A 16 17.50 2.28 0.69
N ALA A 17 18.33 1.60 -0.10
CA ALA A 17 17.97 1.17 -1.44
C ALA A 17 16.78 0.18 -1.43
N GLU A 18 16.76 -0.78 -0.49
CA GLU A 18 15.63 -1.70 -0.35
C GLU A 18 14.36 -0.97 0.11
N LEU A 19 14.47 -0.02 1.04
CA LEU A 19 13.32 0.78 1.46
C LEU A 19 12.73 1.61 0.31
N GLU A 20 13.57 2.25 -0.49
CA GLU A 20 13.16 2.99 -1.69
C GLU A 20 12.52 2.05 -2.72
N ALA A 21 13.12 0.90 -3.00
CA ALA A 21 12.58 -0.09 -3.93
C ALA A 21 11.24 -0.66 -3.45
N SER A 22 11.09 -0.90 -2.14
CA SER A 22 9.84 -1.37 -1.55
C SER A 22 8.73 -0.32 -1.68
N HIS A 23 9.07 0.96 -1.53
CA HIS A 23 8.13 2.05 -1.71
C HIS A 23 7.66 2.16 -3.16
N LEU A 24 8.58 2.11 -4.13
CA LEU A 24 8.24 2.12 -5.55
C LEU A 24 7.34 0.94 -5.95
N ARG A 25 7.63 -0.26 -5.44
CA ARG A 25 6.80 -1.45 -5.69
C ARG A 25 5.39 -1.30 -5.10
N ALA A 26 5.27 -0.62 -3.96
CA ALA A 26 3.97 -0.33 -3.37
C ALA A 26 3.17 0.69 -4.21
N LEU A 27 3.82 1.66 -4.84
CA LEU A 27 3.17 2.63 -5.72
C LEU A 27 2.76 2.03 -7.07
N ASP A 28 3.52 1.07 -7.60
CA ASP A 28 3.23 0.37 -8.86
C ASP A 28 2.10 -0.68 -8.70
N SER A 29 1.84 -1.12 -7.46
CA SER A 29 0.80 -2.10 -7.17
C SER A 29 -0.61 -1.54 -7.42
N SER A 30 -1.24 -2.00 -8.50
CA SER A 30 -2.58 -1.55 -8.89
C SER A 30 -3.71 -2.28 -8.15
N THR A 31 -3.43 -3.49 -7.66
CA THR A 31 -4.40 -4.33 -6.95
C THR A 31 -3.77 -4.98 -5.72
N ALA A 32 -4.61 -5.38 -4.76
CA ALA A 32 -4.18 -6.15 -3.60
C ALA A 32 -3.55 -7.51 -3.97
N ALA A 33 -3.82 -8.03 -5.17
CA ALA A 33 -3.21 -9.25 -5.68
C ALA A 33 -1.81 -9.00 -6.28
N ASP A 34 -1.56 -7.80 -6.81
CA ASP A 34 -0.24 -7.36 -7.29
C ASP A 34 0.67 -6.89 -6.15
N ALA A 35 0.11 -6.67 -4.96
CA ALA A 35 0.88 -6.28 -3.80
C ALA A 35 1.86 -7.41 -3.46
N ALA A 36 3.16 -7.08 -3.50
CA ALA A 36 4.20 -8.01 -3.08
C ALA A 36 3.89 -8.55 -1.67
N PRO A 37 4.23 -9.82 -1.38
CA PRO A 37 3.97 -10.39 -0.06
C PRO A 37 4.54 -9.48 1.02
N HIS A 38 3.73 -9.19 2.04
CA HIS A 38 4.10 -8.33 3.16
C HIS A 38 5.29 -8.94 3.92
N VAL A 39 6.50 -8.58 3.51
CA VAL A 39 7.70 -8.81 4.31
C VAL A 39 7.62 -7.86 5.49
N THR A 40 7.58 -8.41 6.70
CA THR A 40 7.67 -7.60 7.91
C THR A 40 9.07 -6.99 7.95
N TRP A 41 9.17 -5.71 7.57
CA TRP A 41 10.43 -4.98 7.65
C TRP A 41 10.91 -4.94 9.10
N LYS A 42 12.19 -5.25 9.30
CA LYS A 42 12.87 -5.14 10.59
C LYS A 42 14.10 -4.25 10.41
N PRO A 43 14.29 -3.25 11.28
CA PRO A 43 15.49 -2.42 11.22
C PRO A 43 16.74 -3.28 11.47
N PRO A 44 17.82 -3.06 10.72
CA PRO A 44 19.09 -3.73 10.95
C PRO A 44 19.68 -3.30 12.29
N THR A 45 20.05 -4.26 13.14
CA THR A 45 20.64 -3.97 14.47
C THR A 45 22.16 -3.88 14.45
N ASP A 46 22.79 -4.46 13.43
CA ASP A 46 24.23 -4.77 13.45
C ASP A 46 25.08 -3.79 12.62
N LEU A 47 24.46 -2.78 12.00
CA LEU A 47 25.10 -1.82 11.11
C LEU A 47 25.69 -0.58 11.80
N GLY A 48 25.56 -0.48 13.14
CA GLY A 48 25.97 0.70 13.88
C GLY A 48 25.13 1.96 13.54
N PRO A 49 25.61 3.18 13.87
CA PRO A 49 24.85 4.40 13.64
C PRO A 49 24.70 4.71 12.15
N MET A 50 23.54 5.26 11.77
CA MET A 50 23.27 5.68 10.39
C MET A 50 24.18 6.86 9.98
N PRO A 51 24.82 6.80 8.80
CA PRO A 51 25.59 7.91 8.24
C PRO A 51 24.76 9.20 8.10
N THR A 52 25.36 10.35 8.37
CA THR A 52 24.63 11.64 8.36
C THR A 52 24.14 12.00 6.96
N GLU A 53 24.87 11.57 5.94
CA GLU A 53 24.57 11.78 4.52
C GLU A 53 23.27 11.08 4.09
N LEU A 54 22.90 10.00 4.77
CA LEU A 54 21.65 9.26 4.50
C LEU A 54 20.45 9.83 5.27
N ARG A 55 20.69 10.70 6.27
CA ARG A 55 19.61 11.23 7.13
C ARG A 55 18.60 12.03 6.33
N GLU A 56 19.05 12.94 5.47
CA GLU A 56 18.16 13.78 4.67
C GLU A 56 17.29 12.94 3.73
N ARG A 57 17.89 11.93 3.10
CA ARG A 57 17.18 10.96 2.25
C ARG A 57 16.15 10.15 3.02
N ALA A 58 16.50 9.66 4.21
CA ALA A 58 15.59 8.91 5.06
C ALA A 58 14.38 9.77 5.51
N VAL A 59 14.61 11.05 5.82
CA VAL A 59 13.55 11.99 6.17
C VAL A 59 12.63 12.26 4.98
N ALA A 60 13.19 12.45 3.78
CA ALA A 60 12.40 12.65 2.56
C ALA A 60 11.52 11.41 2.25
N LEU A 61 12.12 10.22 2.24
CA LEU A 61 11.39 8.96 2.00
C LEU A 61 10.24 8.76 3.01
N LEU A 62 10.48 9.08 4.28
CA LEU A 62 9.45 8.96 5.31
C LEU A 62 8.30 9.96 5.11
N ALA A 63 8.57 11.15 4.59
CA ALA A 63 7.53 12.11 4.25
C ALA A 63 6.66 11.59 3.09
N GLU A 64 7.28 11.10 2.02
CA GLU A 64 6.59 10.52 0.84
C GLU A 64 5.73 9.31 1.22
N GLN A 65 6.26 8.41 2.06
CA GLN A 65 5.52 7.26 2.57
C GLN A 65 4.29 7.67 3.39
N ARG A 66 4.40 8.73 4.22
CA ARG A 66 3.27 9.24 5.01
C ARG A 66 2.19 9.88 4.15
N GLU A 67 2.59 10.64 3.15
CA GLU A 67 1.67 11.22 2.18
C GLU A 67 0.92 10.12 1.41
N SER A 68 1.63 9.08 0.97
CA SER A 68 1.03 7.92 0.32
C SER A 68 0.01 7.20 1.20
N LEU A 69 0.33 7.00 2.49
CA LEU A 69 -0.61 6.42 3.46
C LEU A 69 -1.85 7.29 3.69
N HIS A 70 -1.67 8.61 3.73
CA HIS A 70 -2.79 9.55 3.86
C HIS A 70 -3.76 9.43 2.68
N THR A 71 -3.23 9.46 1.45
CA THR A 71 -4.02 9.31 0.22
C THR A 71 -4.75 7.96 0.19
N LEU A 72 -4.10 6.87 0.59
CA LEU A 72 -4.74 5.54 0.66
C LEU A 72 -5.89 5.50 1.68
N ASP A 73 -5.72 6.13 2.83
CA ASP A 73 -6.74 6.20 3.86
C ASP A 73 -7.94 7.05 3.42
N GLU A 74 -7.71 8.17 2.74
CA GLU A 74 -8.79 8.98 2.13
C GLU A 74 -9.59 8.16 1.11
N LEU A 75 -8.91 7.47 0.19
CA LEU A 75 -9.55 6.61 -0.81
C LEU A 75 -10.37 5.49 -0.17
N HIS A 76 -9.86 4.89 0.90
CA HIS A 76 -10.58 3.86 1.65
C HIS A 76 -11.86 4.44 2.26
N ARG A 77 -11.79 5.61 2.91
CA ARG A 77 -12.96 6.28 3.50
C ARG A 77 -14.02 6.59 2.45
N GLU A 78 -13.63 7.10 1.28
CA GLU A 78 -14.56 7.39 0.18
C GLU A 78 -15.22 6.13 -0.37
N THR A 79 -14.44 5.08 -0.62
CA THR A 79 -14.95 3.77 -1.04
C THR A 79 -15.94 3.21 -0.02
N GLY A 80 -15.63 3.31 1.27
CA GLY A 80 -16.52 2.89 2.35
C GLY A 80 -17.85 3.66 2.35
N ARG A 81 -17.81 4.98 2.11
CA ARG A 81 -19.04 5.80 1.97
C ARG A 81 -19.86 5.37 0.75
N HIS A 82 -19.22 5.14 -0.40
CA HIS A 82 -19.91 4.67 -1.60
C HIS A 82 -20.58 3.31 -1.39
N LEU A 83 -19.89 2.36 -0.76
CA LEU A 83 -20.46 1.05 -0.42
C LEU A 83 -21.61 1.16 0.59
N ALA A 84 -21.50 2.05 1.58
CA ALA A 84 -22.59 2.31 2.53
C ALA A 84 -23.81 2.90 1.83
N ALA A 85 -23.62 3.83 0.88
CA ALA A 85 -24.70 4.41 0.08
C ALA A 85 -25.42 3.34 -0.74
N VAL A 86 -24.69 2.49 -1.47
CA VAL A 86 -25.27 1.36 -2.23
C VAL A 86 -26.05 0.41 -1.31
N ARG A 87 -25.49 0.06 -0.14
CA ARG A 87 -26.17 -0.83 0.83
C ARG A 87 -27.39 -0.18 1.48
N SER A 88 -27.43 1.15 1.59
CA SER A 88 -28.54 1.88 2.21
C SER A 88 -29.77 2.02 1.31
N ILE A 89 -29.66 1.67 0.02
CA ILE A 89 -30.79 1.62 -0.90
C ILE A 89 -31.72 0.50 -0.43
N PRO A 90 -32.94 0.81 0.06
CA PRO A 90 -33.91 -0.22 0.38
C PRO A 90 -34.21 -0.97 -0.92
N SER A 91 -33.95 -2.28 -0.94
CA SER A 91 -34.47 -3.13 -2.00
C SER A 91 -35.99 -3.18 -1.85
N THR A 92 -36.70 -2.22 -2.43
CA THR A 92 -38.11 -2.38 -2.72
C THR A 92 -38.20 -3.57 -3.65
N ARG A 93 -38.57 -4.69 -3.04
CA ARG A 93 -38.91 -5.95 -3.66
C ARG A 93 -40.04 -5.70 -4.65
N ASP A 94 -39.76 -5.80 -5.93
CA ASP A 94 -40.63 -6.48 -6.87
C ASP A 94 -39.76 -7.16 -7.93
N ASP A 95 -40.09 -8.42 -8.17
CA ASP A 95 -39.38 -9.44 -8.94
C ASP A 95 -39.49 -9.16 -10.46
N GLN A 96 -39.09 -7.98 -10.92
CA GLN A 96 -39.03 -7.68 -12.35
C GLN A 96 -37.66 -7.11 -12.74
N SER A 97 -36.80 -8.02 -13.22
CA SER A 97 -35.62 -7.66 -14.00
C SER A 97 -36.06 -6.91 -15.26
N VAL A 98 -35.98 -5.58 -15.24
CA VAL A 98 -36.13 -4.75 -16.44
C VAL A 98 -34.83 -4.88 -17.24
N TYR A 99 -34.85 -5.75 -18.25
CA TYR A 99 -33.82 -5.76 -19.29
C TYR A 99 -34.01 -4.49 -20.13
N LEU A 100 -33.15 -3.50 -19.91
CA LEU A 100 -32.99 -2.39 -20.84
C LEU A 100 -32.23 -2.93 -22.06
N ASP A 101 -32.96 -3.55 -22.98
CA ASP A 101 -32.44 -3.87 -24.31
C ASP A 101 -32.22 -2.55 -25.04
N VAL A 102 -30.98 -2.08 -25.04
CA VAL A 102 -30.53 -1.04 -25.95
C VAL A 102 -30.31 -1.67 -27.32
N SER A 103 -31.41 -1.95 -28.01
CA SER A 103 -31.42 -2.18 -29.44
C SER A 103 -31.42 -0.84 -30.16
N GLY A 104 -30.25 -0.47 -30.69
CA GLY A 104 -30.03 0.65 -31.59
C GLY A 104 -28.92 0.31 -32.58
#